data_AF-A0A7C3K4G2-F1
#
_entry.id   AF-A0A7C3K4G2-F1
#
_cell.length_a   1.000
_cell.length_b   1.000
_cell.length_c   1.000
_cell.angle_alpha   90.00
_cell.angle_beta   90.00
_cell.angle_gamma   90.00
#
_symmetry.space_group_name_H-M   'P 1'
#
loop_
_entity.id
_entity.type
_entity.pdbx_description
1 polymer ?
#
loop_
_entity_poly.entity_id
_entity_poly.type
_entity_poly.pdbx_seq_one_letter_code
_entity_poly.pdbx_strand_id
1 'polypeptide(L)'
;MPTPYFEQALGRFEEHVREFDSKYLSKGEIPKDYGFRPYRFCVRDAVLGLAVVKYGRREDLLVVDVCLTADPPQFPPHSGTKIVMISLLCEAFKCGAKLEIKFTENVEGGRVPFAVYKLARHLGVTLSHIDEGHISPAEARQLFMVLTGFSAASSQKLMQLAVEEKVSPERVCFMVHNGVWELPEMESILLGSGQPERIILGTSLPEVRALYLNDLLFARAALLGSFLDRKLARRERGDEEQVLELEGDARRFGISFDPAFYAKIYSAEEPLLVPWIEEDESWVPAGGRIVAMVRARTVADIELHFEDDLATAAKMMESYGRQKENFFYLLYPRDFRDLPQDVKESITESLRGIGVGPMICPEMAEKLDVDAAKRLEKARVIRR
;
A
#
# COMPACT_ATOMS: atom_id res chain seq x y z
N MET A 1 -33.66 -9.29 -13.49
CA MET A 1 -33.42 -10.61 -14.11
C MET A 1 -31.97 -10.64 -14.55
N PRO A 2 -31.21 -11.71 -14.25
CA PRO A 2 -29.86 -11.86 -14.78
C PRO A 2 -29.90 -11.83 -16.31
N THR A 3 -28.91 -11.19 -16.94
CA THR A 3 -28.81 -11.15 -18.40
C THR A 3 -28.47 -12.55 -18.93
N PRO A 4 -28.84 -12.91 -20.17
CA PRO A 4 -28.48 -14.20 -20.77
C PRO A 4 -26.97 -14.51 -20.71
N TYR A 5 -26.14 -13.47 -20.78
CA TYR A 5 -24.70 -13.55 -20.61
C TYR A 5 -24.28 -14.03 -19.21
N PHE A 6 -24.94 -13.55 -18.15
CA PHE A 6 -24.58 -13.89 -16.78
C PHE A 6 -24.74 -15.39 -16.51
N GLU A 7 -25.85 -15.99 -16.94
CA GLU A 7 -26.11 -17.42 -16.76
C GLU A 7 -25.10 -18.27 -17.53
N GLN A 8 -24.78 -17.88 -18.78
CA GLN A 8 -23.78 -18.56 -19.59
C GLN A 8 -22.38 -18.51 -18.95
N ALA A 9 -21.94 -17.31 -18.53
CA ALA A 9 -20.64 -17.12 -17.90
C ALA A 9 -20.54 -17.83 -16.54
N LEU A 10 -21.63 -17.88 -15.77
CA LEU A 10 -21.68 -18.64 -14.52
C LEU A 10 -21.58 -20.15 -14.76
N GLY A 11 -22.32 -20.68 -15.74
CA GLY A 11 -22.21 -22.10 -16.12
C GLY A 11 -20.79 -22.45 -16.58
N ARG A 12 -20.13 -21.55 -17.33
CA ARG A 12 -18.73 -21.70 -17.73
C ARG A 12 -17.77 -21.68 -16.54
N PHE A 13 -18.01 -20.82 -15.56
CA PHE A 13 -17.23 -20.80 -14.32
C PHE A 13 -17.34 -22.13 -13.56
N GLU A 14 -18.56 -22.66 -13.41
CA GLU A 14 -18.80 -23.94 -12.72
C GLU A 14 -18.15 -25.14 -13.43
N GLU A 15 -18.06 -25.11 -14.76
CA GLU A 15 -17.31 -26.08 -15.54
C GLU A 15 -15.81 -26.02 -15.19
N HIS A 16 -15.20 -24.83 -15.22
CA HIS A 16 -13.79 -24.65 -14.84
C HIS A 16 -13.49 -25.07 -13.41
N VAL A 17 -14.40 -24.81 -12.47
CA VAL A 17 -14.25 -25.25 -11.08
C VAL A 17 -14.23 -26.77 -10.98
N ARG A 18 -15.15 -27.48 -11.66
CA ARG A 18 -15.17 -28.94 -11.69
C ARG A 18 -13.92 -29.52 -12.33
N GLU A 19 -13.46 -28.94 -13.44
CA GLU A 19 -12.22 -29.36 -14.07
C GLU A 19 -11.01 -29.14 -13.17
N PHE A 20 -10.91 -27.97 -12.55
CA PHE A 20 -9.81 -27.61 -11.66
C PHE A 20 -9.74 -28.54 -10.45
N ASP A 21 -10.88 -28.87 -9.84
CA ASP A 21 -10.97 -29.81 -8.73
C ASP A 21 -10.51 -31.21 -9.13
N SER A 22 -11.01 -31.73 -10.26
CA SER A 22 -10.64 -33.06 -10.76
C SER A 22 -9.17 -33.18 -11.17
N LYS A 23 -8.56 -32.08 -11.66
CA LYS A 23 -7.19 -32.06 -12.15
C LYS A 23 -6.18 -31.82 -11.02
N TYR A 24 -6.51 -30.98 -10.05
CA TYR A 24 -5.55 -30.48 -9.07
C TYR A 24 -5.94 -30.77 -7.63
N LEU A 25 -7.07 -30.24 -7.15
CA LEU A 25 -7.42 -30.30 -5.72
C LEU A 25 -7.62 -31.72 -5.22
N SER A 26 -8.42 -32.53 -5.92
CA SER A 26 -8.68 -33.93 -5.57
C SER A 26 -7.43 -34.82 -5.59
N LYS A 27 -6.38 -34.39 -6.29
CA LYS A 27 -5.09 -35.09 -6.41
C LYS A 27 -3.99 -34.50 -5.53
N GLY A 28 -4.24 -33.39 -4.83
CA GLY A 28 -3.22 -32.67 -4.06
C GLY A 28 -2.12 -32.04 -4.93
N GLU A 29 -2.40 -31.77 -6.20
CA GLU A 29 -1.43 -31.17 -7.13
C GLU A 29 -1.52 -29.63 -7.13
N ILE A 30 -0.37 -28.97 -7.27
CA ILE A 30 -0.32 -27.51 -7.41
C ILE A 30 -0.53 -27.14 -8.88
N PRO A 31 -1.51 -26.27 -9.21
CA PRO A 31 -1.77 -25.88 -10.58
C PRO A 31 -0.62 -25.08 -11.18
N LYS A 32 -0.24 -25.41 -12.41
CA LYS A 32 0.73 -24.62 -13.20
C LYS A 32 0.07 -23.37 -13.78
N ASP A 33 0.87 -22.36 -14.12
CA ASP A 33 0.41 -21.11 -14.74
C ASP A 33 -0.30 -21.27 -16.07
N TYR A 34 -0.02 -22.35 -16.80
CA TYR A 34 -0.63 -22.63 -18.10
C TYR A 34 -2.02 -23.28 -18.00
N GLY A 35 -2.45 -23.69 -16.81
CA GLY A 35 -3.79 -24.23 -16.56
C GLY A 35 -4.79 -23.12 -16.26
N PHE A 36 -6.07 -23.35 -16.60
CA PHE A 36 -7.14 -22.46 -16.15
C PHE A 36 -7.32 -22.55 -14.64
N ARG A 37 -7.39 -21.38 -14.00
CA ARG A 37 -7.56 -21.21 -12.57
C ARG A 37 -8.78 -20.34 -12.28
N PRO A 38 -9.80 -20.89 -11.60
CA PRO A 38 -10.93 -20.11 -11.13
C PRO A 38 -10.59 -19.38 -9.83
N TYR A 39 -10.99 -18.12 -9.74
CA TYR A 39 -10.88 -17.26 -8.57
C TYR A 39 -12.27 -16.75 -8.20
N ARG A 40 -12.55 -16.74 -6.89
CA ARG A 40 -13.75 -16.16 -6.30
C ARG A 40 -13.34 -15.06 -5.33
N PHE A 41 -13.77 -13.84 -5.59
CA PHE A 41 -13.53 -12.68 -4.73
C PHE A 41 -14.77 -12.45 -3.89
N CYS A 42 -14.62 -12.50 -2.57
CA CYS A 42 -15.71 -12.36 -1.62
C CYS A 42 -15.26 -11.59 -0.38
N VAL A 43 -16.18 -10.83 0.20
CA VAL A 43 -16.05 -10.17 1.49
C VAL A 43 -17.27 -10.54 2.32
N ARG A 44 -17.04 -11.19 3.47
CA ARG A 44 -18.10 -11.79 4.30
C ARG A 44 -19.02 -12.71 3.47
N ASP A 45 -20.29 -12.33 3.37
CA ASP A 45 -21.38 -13.02 2.67
C ASP A 45 -21.61 -12.51 1.23
N ALA A 46 -20.85 -11.50 0.78
CA ALA A 46 -20.97 -10.93 -0.55
C ALA A 46 -19.90 -11.46 -1.51
N VAL A 47 -20.32 -11.98 -2.67
CA VAL A 47 -19.43 -12.26 -3.81
C VAL A 47 -19.27 -10.99 -4.63
N LEU A 48 -18.03 -10.50 -4.73
CA LEU A 48 -17.68 -9.29 -5.46
C LEU A 48 -17.26 -9.58 -6.90
N GLY A 49 -16.77 -10.78 -7.17
CA GLY A 49 -16.47 -11.19 -8.54
C GLY A 49 -16.00 -12.63 -8.67
N LEU A 50 -16.06 -13.12 -9.91
CA LEU A 50 -15.57 -14.42 -10.33
C LEU A 50 -14.67 -14.20 -11.55
N ALA A 51 -13.51 -14.83 -11.56
CA ALA A 51 -12.60 -14.78 -12.70
C ALA A 51 -12.04 -16.16 -13.01
N VAL A 52 -11.79 -16.46 -14.28
CA VAL A 52 -11.03 -17.65 -14.68
C VAL A 52 -9.89 -17.17 -15.56
N VAL A 53 -8.65 -17.51 -15.19
CA VAL A 53 -7.46 -17.07 -15.92
C VAL A 53 -6.50 -18.21 -16.22
N LYS A 54 -5.70 -18.05 -17.26
CA LYS A 54 -4.50 -18.85 -17.52
C LYS A 54 -3.42 -17.98 -18.15
N TYR A 55 -2.17 -18.38 -18.02
CA TYR A 55 -1.07 -17.76 -18.77
C TYR A 55 -0.92 -18.41 -20.15
N GLY A 56 -1.00 -17.60 -21.20
CA GLY A 56 -0.83 -18.01 -22.59
C GLY A 56 0.65 -18.00 -23.00
N ARG A 57 1.39 -19.09 -22.76
CA ARG A 57 2.85 -19.17 -23.01
C ARG A 57 3.30 -18.73 -24.42
N ARG A 58 2.50 -19.01 -25.44
CA ARG A 58 2.84 -18.68 -26.84
C ARG A 58 2.70 -17.19 -27.14
N GLU A 59 1.72 -16.56 -26.51
CA GLU A 59 1.35 -15.16 -26.75
C GLU A 59 1.93 -14.22 -25.69
N ASP A 60 2.45 -14.78 -24.58
CA ASP A 60 3.03 -14.06 -23.45
C ASP A 60 2.07 -13.06 -22.79
N LEU A 61 0.81 -13.48 -22.63
CA LEU A 61 -0.29 -12.69 -22.06
C LEU A 61 -1.16 -13.50 -21.09
N LEU A 62 -1.95 -12.80 -20.28
CA LEU A 62 -2.96 -13.40 -19.43
C LEU A 62 -4.26 -13.58 -20.22
N VAL A 63 -4.75 -14.81 -20.32
CA VAL A 63 -6.04 -15.12 -20.94
C VAL A 63 -7.11 -15.22 -19.86
N VAL A 64 -8.23 -14.52 -20.06
CA VAL A 64 -9.38 -14.49 -19.15
C VAL A 64 -10.59 -15.13 -19.83
N ASP A 65 -11.07 -16.26 -19.28
CA ASP A 65 -12.20 -17.02 -19.83
C ASP A 65 -13.53 -16.69 -19.16
N VAL A 66 -13.48 -16.18 -17.93
CA VAL A 66 -14.65 -15.67 -17.20
C VAL A 66 -14.24 -14.39 -16.49
N CYS A 67 -15.07 -13.35 -16.58
CA CYS A 67 -14.94 -12.13 -15.80
C CYS A 67 -16.35 -11.64 -15.42
N LEU A 68 -16.77 -11.95 -14.20
CA LEU A 68 -18.03 -11.51 -13.62
C LEU A 68 -17.75 -10.63 -12.42
N THR A 69 -18.32 -9.45 -12.39
CA THR A 69 -18.13 -8.47 -11.32
C THR A 69 -19.48 -8.04 -10.77
N ALA A 70 -19.56 -7.89 -9.46
CA ALA A 70 -20.74 -7.36 -8.78
C ALA A 70 -20.36 -6.07 -8.05
N ASP A 71 -21.30 -5.11 -8.03
CA ASP A 71 -21.19 -3.90 -7.23
C ASP A 71 -22.34 -3.88 -6.22
N PRO A 72 -22.24 -4.63 -5.10
CA PRO A 72 -23.30 -4.63 -4.10
C PRO A 72 -23.46 -3.22 -3.49
N PRO A 73 -24.70 -2.75 -3.24
CA PRO A 73 -24.97 -1.37 -2.80
C PRO A 73 -24.27 -0.96 -1.49
N GLN A 74 -23.94 -1.93 -0.63
CA GLN A 74 -23.25 -1.70 0.63
C GLN A 74 -21.75 -1.38 0.48
N PHE A 75 -21.17 -1.54 -0.71
CA PHE A 75 -19.77 -1.23 -1.00
C PHE A 75 -19.64 0.01 -1.88
N PRO A 76 -18.48 0.69 -1.89
CA PRO A 76 -18.21 1.77 -2.81
C PRO A 76 -18.44 1.35 -4.28
N PRO A 77 -18.83 2.28 -5.17
CA PRO A 77 -19.00 1.99 -6.58
C PRO A 77 -17.77 1.31 -7.19
N HIS A 78 -18.02 0.36 -8.08
CA HIS A 78 -17.00 -0.42 -8.79
C HIS A 78 -16.11 -1.32 -7.93
N SER A 79 -16.45 -1.57 -6.66
CA SER A 79 -15.61 -2.38 -5.76
C SER A 79 -15.30 -3.76 -6.31
N GLY A 80 -16.28 -4.46 -6.88
CA GLY A 80 -16.06 -5.78 -7.47
C GLY A 80 -15.21 -5.72 -8.72
N THR A 81 -15.41 -4.71 -9.55
CA THR A 81 -14.59 -4.51 -10.76
C THR A 81 -13.15 -4.16 -10.40
N LYS A 82 -12.94 -3.30 -9.39
CA LYS A 82 -11.61 -2.91 -8.90
C LYS A 82 -10.81 -4.12 -8.41
N ILE A 83 -11.40 -4.94 -7.53
CA ILE A 83 -10.68 -6.09 -6.95
C ILE A 83 -10.35 -7.15 -8.02
N VAL A 84 -11.29 -7.42 -8.94
CA VAL A 84 -11.03 -8.33 -10.06
C VAL A 84 -9.90 -7.79 -10.93
N MET A 85 -9.95 -6.52 -11.33
CA MET A 85 -8.90 -5.93 -12.17
C MET A 85 -7.53 -5.89 -11.49
N ILE A 86 -7.45 -5.52 -10.21
CA ILE A 86 -6.21 -5.60 -9.43
C ILE A 86 -5.66 -7.03 -9.46
N SER A 87 -6.52 -8.03 -9.25
CA SER A 87 -6.10 -9.42 -9.29
C SER A 87 -5.62 -9.86 -10.68
N LEU A 88 -6.31 -9.46 -11.75
CA LEU A 88 -5.89 -9.78 -13.12
C LEU A 88 -4.53 -9.15 -13.45
N LEU A 89 -4.31 -7.89 -13.08
CA LEU A 89 -3.04 -7.20 -13.28
C LEU A 89 -1.90 -7.85 -12.46
N CYS A 90 -2.19 -8.27 -11.23
CA CYS A 90 -1.23 -9.01 -10.40
C CYS A 90 -0.89 -10.37 -11.02
N GLU A 91 -1.88 -11.12 -11.52
CA GLU A 91 -1.66 -12.41 -12.19
C GLU A 91 -0.89 -12.25 -13.50
N ALA A 92 -1.19 -11.21 -14.29
CA ALA A 92 -0.45 -10.88 -15.50
C ALA A 92 1.02 -10.56 -15.18
N PHE A 93 1.28 -9.76 -14.14
CA PHE A 93 2.64 -9.47 -13.71
C PHE A 93 3.38 -10.73 -13.21
N LYS A 94 2.72 -11.54 -12.38
CA LYS A 94 3.30 -12.73 -11.75
C LYS A 94 3.67 -13.80 -12.77
N CYS A 95 2.81 -14.04 -13.77
CA CYS A 95 3.01 -15.10 -14.76
C CYS A 95 4.10 -14.77 -15.80
N GLY A 96 4.76 -13.61 -15.71
CA GLY A 96 5.82 -13.24 -16.63
C GLY A 96 5.36 -12.55 -17.90
N ALA A 97 4.04 -12.32 -18.06
CA ALA A 97 3.48 -11.65 -19.22
C ALA A 97 3.96 -10.19 -19.33
N LYS A 98 3.75 -9.59 -20.51
CA LYS A 98 3.95 -8.15 -20.77
C LYS A 98 2.94 -7.24 -20.04
N LEU A 99 2.31 -7.73 -18.97
CA LEU A 99 1.11 -7.15 -18.33
C LEU A 99 -0.11 -7.09 -19.26
N GLU A 100 -0.07 -7.83 -20.35
CA GLU A 100 -1.11 -7.86 -21.38
C GLU A 100 -2.24 -8.82 -20.97
N ILE A 101 -3.49 -8.40 -21.18
CA ILE A 101 -4.68 -9.18 -20.81
C ILE A 101 -5.57 -9.34 -22.04
N LYS A 102 -6.01 -10.57 -22.31
CA LYS A 102 -6.93 -10.92 -23.39
C LYS A 102 -8.14 -11.66 -22.85
N PHE A 103 -9.33 -11.17 -23.20
CA PHE A 103 -10.61 -11.78 -22.90
C PHE A 103 -11.01 -12.71 -24.04
N THR A 104 -11.45 -13.92 -23.69
CA THR A 104 -11.93 -14.90 -24.69
C THR A 104 -13.34 -14.58 -25.16
N GLU A 105 -13.81 -15.27 -26.20
CA GLU A 105 -15.19 -15.19 -26.69
C GLU A 105 -16.26 -15.46 -25.61
N ASN A 106 -15.91 -16.20 -24.56
CA ASN A 106 -16.77 -16.48 -23.41
C ASN A 106 -17.03 -15.25 -22.53
N VAL A 107 -16.25 -14.17 -22.70
CA VAL A 107 -16.39 -12.92 -21.97
C VAL A 107 -16.95 -11.84 -22.89
N GLU A 108 -18.23 -11.52 -22.70
CA GLU A 108 -18.99 -10.51 -23.47
C GLU A 108 -18.77 -10.59 -25.00
N GLY A 109 -18.61 -11.80 -25.55
CA GLY A 109 -18.37 -12.03 -26.97
C GLY A 109 -16.94 -11.74 -27.43
N GLY A 110 -15.96 -11.82 -26.54
CA GLY A 110 -14.55 -11.52 -26.85
C GLY A 110 -14.21 -10.05 -26.73
N ARG A 111 -14.97 -9.29 -25.93
CA ARG A 111 -14.75 -7.85 -25.70
C ARG A 111 -14.27 -7.61 -24.27
N VAL A 112 -13.69 -6.45 -24.03
CA VAL A 112 -13.38 -6.02 -22.66
C VAL A 112 -14.70 -5.84 -21.91
N PRO A 113 -14.87 -6.45 -20.71
CA PRO A 113 -16.13 -6.37 -19.98
C PRO A 113 -16.60 -4.93 -19.79
N PHE A 114 -17.89 -4.67 -19.99
CA PHE A 114 -18.44 -3.32 -19.91
C PHE A 114 -18.20 -2.66 -18.54
N ALA A 115 -18.18 -3.46 -17.47
CA ALA A 115 -17.85 -2.99 -16.12
C ALA A 115 -16.39 -2.48 -16.02
N VAL A 116 -15.44 -3.18 -16.66
CA VAL A 116 -14.03 -2.78 -16.74
C VAL A 116 -13.87 -1.50 -17.55
N TYR A 117 -14.57 -1.39 -18.69
CA TYR A 117 -14.60 -0.15 -19.47
C TYR A 117 -15.14 1.04 -18.65
N LYS A 118 -16.25 0.84 -17.92
CA LYS A 118 -16.82 1.87 -17.04
C LYS A 118 -15.84 2.30 -15.96
N LEU A 119 -15.17 1.34 -15.31
CA LEU A 119 -14.16 1.61 -14.30
C LEU A 119 -12.99 2.40 -14.91
N ALA A 120 -12.44 1.98 -16.04
CA ALA A 120 -11.33 2.68 -16.70
C ALA A 120 -11.71 4.14 -17.03
N ARG A 121 -12.91 4.36 -17.60
CA ARG A 121 -13.41 5.70 -17.87
C ARG A 121 -13.60 6.53 -16.60
N HIS A 122 -14.11 5.94 -15.52
CA HIS A 122 -14.26 6.61 -14.23
C HIS A 122 -12.90 7.03 -13.65
N LEU A 123 -11.87 6.23 -13.88
CA LEU A 123 -10.49 6.48 -13.45
C LEU A 123 -9.70 7.37 -14.43
N GLY A 124 -10.31 7.84 -15.53
CA GLY A 124 -9.63 8.66 -16.54
C GLY A 124 -8.66 7.90 -17.44
N VAL A 125 -8.73 6.56 -17.48
CA VAL A 125 -7.90 5.70 -18.33
C VAL A 125 -8.66 5.38 -19.61
N THR A 126 -8.01 5.56 -20.76
CA THR A 126 -8.60 5.24 -22.07
C THR A 126 -8.18 3.82 -22.48
N LEU A 127 -9.17 3.01 -22.88
CA LEU A 127 -8.94 1.69 -23.47
C LEU A 127 -9.27 1.76 -24.96
N SER A 128 -8.30 1.48 -25.82
CA SER A 128 -8.34 1.54 -27.27
C SER A 128 -8.77 0.22 -27.91
N HIS A 129 -8.55 -0.92 -27.25
CA HIS A 129 -8.77 -2.26 -27.80
C HIS A 129 -10.01 -2.99 -27.21
N ILE A 130 -11.05 -2.22 -26.87
CA ILE A 130 -12.27 -2.74 -26.21
C ILE A 130 -12.95 -3.84 -27.04
N ASP A 131 -13.10 -3.59 -28.35
CA ASP A 131 -13.79 -4.50 -29.27
C ASP A 131 -12.98 -5.76 -29.61
N GLU A 132 -11.66 -5.70 -29.38
CA GLU A 132 -10.73 -6.82 -29.59
C GLU A 132 -10.56 -7.68 -28.33
N GLY A 133 -11.22 -7.30 -27.22
CA GLY A 133 -11.12 -8.03 -25.96
C GLY A 133 -9.74 -7.91 -25.32
N HIS A 134 -9.09 -6.78 -25.50
CA HIS A 134 -7.67 -6.65 -25.19
C HIS A 134 -7.37 -5.43 -24.33
N ILE A 135 -6.45 -5.62 -23.38
CA ILE A 135 -5.84 -4.53 -22.62
C ILE A 135 -4.33 -4.64 -22.84
N SER A 136 -3.80 -3.65 -23.54
CA SER A 136 -2.38 -3.55 -23.87
C SER A 136 -1.52 -3.29 -22.63
N PRO A 137 -0.21 -3.57 -22.69
CA PRO A 137 0.73 -3.28 -21.60
C PRO A 137 0.66 -1.83 -21.09
N ALA A 138 0.51 -0.86 -22.00
CA ALA A 138 0.47 0.56 -21.65
C ALA A 138 -0.82 0.92 -20.89
N GLU A 139 -1.97 0.44 -21.36
CA GLU A 139 -3.26 0.63 -20.70
C GLU A 139 -3.29 -0.08 -19.34
N ALA A 140 -2.79 -1.31 -19.30
CA ALA A 140 -2.69 -2.09 -18.07
C ALA A 140 -1.81 -1.40 -17.03
N ARG A 141 -0.67 -0.81 -17.42
CA ARG A 141 0.19 -0.02 -16.51
C ARG A 141 -0.56 1.18 -15.94
N GLN A 142 -1.20 1.97 -16.79
CA GLN A 142 -1.96 3.14 -16.36
C GLN A 142 -3.07 2.75 -15.40
N LEU A 143 -3.83 1.70 -15.76
CA LEU A 143 -4.89 1.19 -14.91
C LEU A 143 -4.35 0.67 -13.57
N PHE A 144 -3.22 -0.02 -13.56
CA PHE A 144 -2.62 -0.56 -12.34
C PHE A 144 -2.16 0.54 -11.38
N MET A 145 -1.50 1.58 -11.91
CA MET A 145 -1.06 2.72 -11.11
C MET A 145 -2.25 3.47 -10.50
N VAL A 146 -3.27 3.75 -11.29
CA VAL A 146 -4.46 4.48 -10.80
C VAL A 146 -5.27 3.64 -9.80
N LEU A 147 -5.37 2.32 -10.02
CA LEU A 147 -6.00 1.41 -9.06
C LEU A 147 -5.22 1.27 -7.74
N THR A 148 -3.89 1.37 -7.80
CA THR A 148 -3.05 1.34 -6.59
C THR A 148 -3.23 2.59 -5.74
N GLY A 149 -3.50 3.74 -6.37
CA GLY A 149 -3.86 4.98 -5.66
C GLY A 149 -2.68 5.80 -5.15
N PHE A 150 -1.53 5.75 -5.83
CA PHE A 150 -0.39 6.61 -5.52
C PHE A 150 -0.75 8.10 -5.58
N SER A 151 -0.15 8.90 -4.70
CA SER A 151 -0.17 10.36 -4.83
C SER A 151 0.49 10.80 -6.14
N ALA A 152 0.21 12.04 -6.56
CA ALA A 152 0.79 12.62 -7.77
C ALA A 152 2.34 12.63 -7.72
N ALA A 153 2.92 12.98 -6.56
CA ALA A 153 4.37 12.99 -6.37
C ALA A 153 4.98 11.59 -6.48
N SER A 154 4.38 10.58 -5.82
CA SER A 154 4.82 9.18 -5.92
C SER A 154 4.69 8.65 -7.35
N SER A 155 3.59 8.98 -8.03
CA SER A 155 3.36 8.59 -9.43
C SER A 155 4.43 9.19 -10.35
N GLN A 156 4.74 10.48 -10.20
CA GLN A 156 5.79 11.15 -10.97
C GLN A 156 7.16 10.53 -10.72
N LYS A 157 7.50 10.28 -9.44
CA LYS A 157 8.77 9.64 -9.07
C LYS A 157 8.89 8.23 -9.63
N LEU A 158 7.81 7.45 -9.58
CA LEU A 158 7.77 6.10 -10.13
C LEU A 158 7.94 6.10 -11.65
N MET A 159 7.29 7.03 -12.36
CA MET A 159 7.49 7.19 -13.80
C MET A 159 8.91 7.64 -14.15
N GLN A 160 9.52 8.50 -13.34
CA GLN A 160 10.93 8.87 -13.52
C GLN A 160 11.84 7.63 -13.39
N LEU A 161 11.68 6.83 -12.35
CA LEU A 161 12.45 5.59 -12.16
C LEU A 161 12.25 4.59 -13.30
N ALA A 162 11.06 4.55 -13.89
CA ALA A 162 10.75 3.71 -15.03
C ALA A 162 11.46 4.18 -16.32
N VAL A 163 11.49 5.49 -16.57
CA VAL A 163 12.23 6.08 -17.70
C VAL A 163 13.74 5.88 -17.54
N GLU A 164 14.24 5.93 -16.30
CA GLU A 164 15.65 5.63 -15.97
C GLU A 164 15.96 4.12 -15.96
N GLU A 165 15.00 3.26 -16.32
CA GLU A 165 15.10 1.79 -16.34
C GLU A 165 15.52 1.16 -14.99
N LYS A 166 15.32 1.88 -13.88
CA LYS A 166 15.68 1.40 -12.55
C LYS A 166 14.64 0.45 -11.97
N VAL A 167 13.36 0.78 -12.09
CA VAL A 167 12.24 0.01 -11.54
C VAL A 167 11.01 0.17 -12.42
N SER A 168 10.31 -0.94 -12.67
CA SER A 168 9.05 -0.92 -13.42
C SER A 168 7.85 -0.52 -12.53
N PRO A 169 6.90 0.29 -13.00
CA PRO A 169 5.72 0.66 -12.21
C PRO A 169 4.86 -0.55 -11.81
N GLU A 170 4.79 -1.56 -12.67
CA GLU A 170 4.04 -2.79 -12.45
C GLU A 170 4.57 -3.55 -11.24
N ARG A 171 5.90 -3.61 -11.06
CA ARG A 171 6.52 -4.24 -9.91
C ARG A 171 6.10 -3.55 -8.62
N VAL A 172 6.13 -2.22 -8.61
CA VAL A 172 5.80 -1.41 -7.44
C VAL A 172 4.32 -1.57 -7.09
N CYS A 173 3.42 -1.52 -8.07
CA CYS A 173 1.99 -1.79 -7.87
C CYS A 173 1.77 -3.21 -7.32
N PHE A 174 2.45 -4.21 -7.91
CA PHE A 174 2.37 -5.60 -7.45
C PHE A 174 2.85 -5.75 -6.00
N MET A 175 3.94 -5.09 -5.61
CA MET A 175 4.44 -5.14 -4.23
C MET A 175 3.44 -4.59 -3.22
N VAL A 176 2.72 -3.53 -3.59
CA VAL A 176 1.64 -2.97 -2.75
C VAL A 176 0.49 -3.96 -2.61
N HIS A 177 -0.03 -4.48 -3.73
CA HIS A 177 -1.17 -5.39 -3.72
C HIS A 177 -0.86 -6.80 -3.19
N ASN A 178 0.40 -7.24 -3.25
CA ASN A 178 0.85 -8.50 -2.65
C ASN A 178 1.18 -8.35 -1.14
N GLY A 179 1.13 -7.13 -0.59
CA GLY A 179 1.34 -6.88 0.84
C GLY A 179 2.80 -6.93 1.27
N VAL A 180 3.75 -6.63 0.37
CA VAL A 180 5.16 -6.47 0.73
C VAL A 180 5.36 -5.14 1.45
N TRP A 181 4.70 -4.10 0.92
CA TRP A 181 4.60 -2.77 1.49
C TRP A 181 3.14 -2.34 1.43
N GLU A 182 2.65 -1.68 2.48
CA GLU A 182 1.41 -0.92 2.39
C GLU A 182 1.64 0.31 1.51
N LEU A 183 0.57 0.87 0.93
CA LEU A 183 0.68 2.03 0.04
C LEU A 183 1.43 3.20 0.70
N PRO A 184 1.09 3.67 1.93
CA PRO A 184 1.80 4.78 2.55
C PRO A 184 3.28 4.49 2.84
N GLU A 185 3.63 3.23 3.10
CA GLU A 185 5.02 2.81 3.29
C GLU A 185 5.79 2.90 1.98
N MET A 186 5.19 2.42 0.88
CA MET A 186 5.78 2.53 -0.46
C MET A 186 5.99 3.98 -0.87
N GLU A 187 5.03 4.87 -0.58
CA GLU A 187 5.19 6.31 -0.84
C GLU A 187 6.33 6.93 -0.03
N SER A 188 6.43 6.58 1.26
CA SER A 188 7.52 7.03 2.12
C SER A 188 8.89 6.56 1.61
N ILE A 189 8.97 5.35 1.04
CA ILE A 189 10.19 4.82 0.41
C ILE A 189 10.51 5.57 -0.89
N LEU A 190 9.53 5.69 -1.79
CA LEU A 190 9.71 6.33 -3.11
C LEU A 190 10.18 7.78 -2.99
N LEU A 191 9.58 8.52 -2.06
CA LEU A 191 9.82 9.96 -1.90
C LEU A 191 10.93 10.26 -0.90
N GLY A 192 11.06 9.45 0.16
CA GLY A 192 11.97 9.72 1.27
C GLY A 192 13.40 9.17 1.09
N SER A 193 13.60 8.18 0.22
CA SER A 193 14.94 7.64 -0.07
C SER A 193 15.57 8.33 -1.28
N GLY A 194 16.88 8.58 -1.22
CA GLY A 194 17.65 9.04 -2.38
C GLY A 194 17.84 7.95 -3.46
N GLN A 195 17.74 6.68 -3.08
CA GLN A 195 17.88 5.51 -3.97
C GLN A 195 16.77 4.48 -3.69
N PRO A 196 15.50 4.84 -3.92
CA PRO A 196 14.36 3.98 -3.59
C PRO A 196 14.40 2.64 -4.32
N GLU A 197 15.00 2.57 -5.51
CA GLU A 197 15.16 1.36 -6.29
C GLU A 197 15.90 0.25 -5.52
N ARG A 198 16.86 0.59 -4.66
CA ARG A 198 17.61 -0.41 -3.89
C ARG A 198 16.74 -1.10 -2.84
N ILE A 199 15.86 -0.32 -2.21
CA ILE A 199 14.89 -0.82 -1.22
C ILE A 199 13.81 -1.64 -1.92
N ILE A 200 13.26 -1.12 -3.02
CA ILE A 200 12.19 -1.76 -3.80
C ILE A 200 12.65 -3.08 -4.43
N LEU A 201 13.90 -3.15 -4.90
CA LEU A 201 14.46 -4.37 -5.48
C LEU A 201 15.16 -5.26 -4.44
N GLY A 202 15.36 -4.77 -3.21
CA GLY A 202 16.10 -5.47 -2.15
C GLY A 202 17.54 -5.80 -2.56
N THR A 203 18.19 -4.96 -3.38
CA THR A 203 19.51 -5.27 -3.98
C THR A 203 20.67 -5.14 -3.01
N SER A 204 20.54 -4.34 -1.96
CA SER A 204 21.56 -4.23 -0.92
C SER A 204 21.63 -5.53 -0.13
N LEU A 205 22.76 -6.22 -0.24
CA LEU A 205 23.00 -7.46 0.48
C LEU A 205 23.62 -7.16 1.86
N PRO A 206 23.34 -7.95 2.93
CA PRO A 206 23.91 -7.76 4.26
C PRO A 206 25.45 -7.71 4.28
N GLU A 207 26.10 -8.39 3.33
CA GLU A 207 27.55 -8.40 3.14
C GLU A 207 28.10 -7.00 2.80
N VAL A 208 27.29 -6.16 2.16
CA VAL A 208 27.61 -4.75 1.89
C VAL A 208 26.99 -3.87 2.98
N ARG A 209 27.55 -4.02 4.20
CA ARG A 209 26.98 -3.52 5.45
C ARG A 209 26.50 -2.06 5.41
N ALA A 210 27.32 -1.13 4.89
CA ALA A 210 26.97 0.29 4.89
C ALA A 210 25.70 0.60 4.05
N LEU A 211 25.61 0.00 2.86
CA LEU A 211 24.46 0.15 1.97
C LEU A 211 23.23 -0.54 2.56
N TYR A 212 23.41 -1.76 3.09
CA TYR A 212 22.32 -2.50 3.72
C TYR A 212 21.72 -1.76 4.91
N LEU A 213 22.56 -1.26 5.83
CA LEU A 213 22.10 -0.49 6.98
C LEU A 213 21.37 0.78 6.55
N ASN A 214 21.87 1.52 5.55
CA ASN A 214 21.17 2.68 5.03
C ASN A 214 19.75 2.35 4.52
N ASP A 215 19.60 1.25 3.76
CA ASP A 215 18.29 0.84 3.25
C ASP A 215 17.36 0.36 4.36
N LEU A 216 17.94 -0.31 5.37
CA LEU A 216 17.24 -0.74 6.56
C LEU A 216 16.68 0.46 7.34
N LEU A 217 17.43 1.57 7.46
CA LEU A 217 16.96 2.79 8.11
C LEU A 217 15.70 3.36 7.46
N PHE A 218 15.69 3.49 6.12
CA PHE A 218 14.52 4.01 5.39
C PHE A 218 13.34 3.03 5.44
N ALA A 219 13.60 1.74 5.32
CA ALA A 219 12.58 0.70 5.47
C ALA A 219 11.97 0.73 6.88
N ARG A 220 12.81 0.81 7.92
CA ARG A 220 12.41 0.92 9.32
C ARG A 220 11.55 2.16 9.56
N ALA A 221 11.94 3.30 9.01
CA ALA A 221 11.20 4.55 9.16
C ALA A 221 9.83 4.51 8.45
N ALA A 222 9.74 3.88 7.27
CA ALA A 222 8.45 3.63 6.62
C ALA A 222 7.52 2.76 7.50
N LEU A 223 8.06 1.71 8.14
CA LEU A 223 7.30 0.86 9.07
C LEU A 223 6.85 1.61 10.32
N LEU A 224 7.74 2.38 10.95
CA LEU A 224 7.38 3.19 12.12
C LEU A 224 6.23 4.14 11.79
N GLY A 225 6.29 4.79 10.63
CA GLY A 225 5.21 5.63 10.14
C GLY A 225 3.90 4.85 9.94
N SER A 226 3.93 3.61 9.47
CA SER A 226 2.70 2.82 9.26
C SER A 226 2.04 2.36 10.56
N PHE A 227 2.80 2.23 11.65
CA PHE A 227 2.20 2.04 12.96
C PHE A 227 1.33 3.24 13.36
N LEU A 228 1.79 4.46 13.09
CA LEU A 228 0.99 5.66 13.34
C LEU A 228 -0.24 5.72 12.41
N ASP A 229 -0.08 5.40 11.12
CA ASP A 229 -1.20 5.29 10.16
C ASP A 229 -2.29 4.37 10.73
N ARG A 230 -1.92 3.15 11.13
CA ARG A 230 -2.85 2.15 11.67
C ARG A 230 -3.46 2.57 13.01
N LYS A 231 -2.71 3.26 13.87
CA LYS A 231 -3.23 3.72 15.17
C LYS A 231 -4.25 4.84 14.98
N LEU A 232 -4.00 5.81 14.10
CA LEU A 232 -4.91 6.91 13.81
C LEU A 232 -6.16 6.47 13.02
N ALA A 233 -6.05 5.40 12.23
CA ALA A 233 -7.17 4.80 11.51
C ALA A 233 -8.19 4.13 12.43
N ARG A 234 -7.78 3.73 13.64
CA ARG A 234 -8.66 3.08 14.61
C ARG A 234 -9.51 4.13 15.30
N ARG A 235 -10.82 3.90 15.30
CA ARG A 235 -11.74 4.58 16.22
C ARG A 235 -11.76 3.77 17.51
N GLU A 236 -11.26 4.35 18.59
CA GLU A 236 -11.38 3.76 19.92
C GLU A 236 -12.78 4.04 20.44
N ARG A 237 -13.57 2.99 20.67
CA ARG A 237 -14.88 3.07 21.34
C ARG A 237 -14.82 2.21 22.61
N GLY A 238 -15.00 2.85 23.76
CA GLY A 238 -15.02 2.20 25.09
C GLY A 238 -14.03 2.82 26.08
N ASP A 239 -14.13 2.46 27.35
CA ASP A 239 -13.12 2.75 28.39
C ASP A 239 -11.89 1.84 28.21
N GLU A 240 -10.74 2.19 28.80
CA GLU A 240 -9.42 1.52 28.65
C GLU A 240 -9.44 -0.02 28.76
N GLU A 241 -10.44 -0.61 29.44
CA GLU A 241 -10.60 -2.05 29.61
C GLU A 241 -11.38 -2.77 28.48
N GLN A 242 -12.16 -2.06 27.66
CA GLN A 242 -13.01 -2.64 26.60
C GLN A 242 -12.99 -1.80 25.32
N VAL A 243 -11.89 -1.88 24.57
CA VAL A 243 -11.85 -1.37 23.19
C VAL A 243 -12.69 -2.30 22.30
N LEU A 244 -13.88 -1.85 21.90
CA LEU A 244 -14.73 -2.56 20.94
C LEU A 244 -14.26 -2.26 19.51
N GLU A 245 -13.59 -3.22 18.88
CA GLU A 245 -13.25 -3.15 17.45
C GLU A 245 -14.50 -3.46 16.61
N LEU A 246 -15.11 -2.45 16.00
CA LEU A 246 -16.22 -2.62 15.07
C LEU A 246 -15.71 -2.69 13.62
N GLU A 247 -16.03 -3.78 12.94
CA GLU A 247 -15.61 -4.02 11.57
C GLU A 247 -16.26 -3.01 10.61
N GLY A 248 -15.44 -2.17 9.96
CA GLY A 248 -15.91 -1.08 9.08
C GLY A 248 -15.95 0.30 9.75
N ASP A 249 -15.54 0.41 11.02
CA ASP A 249 -15.44 1.69 11.75
C ASP A 249 -14.05 2.34 11.61
N ALA A 250 -13.34 2.06 10.51
CA ALA A 250 -12.09 2.74 10.21
C ALA A 250 -12.36 4.22 9.95
N ARG A 251 -11.63 5.10 10.64
CA ARG A 251 -11.68 6.54 10.40
C ARG A 251 -11.22 6.83 8.98
N ARG A 252 -11.94 7.72 8.29
CA ARG A 252 -11.45 8.30 7.03
C ARG A 252 -10.58 9.50 7.35
N PHE A 253 -9.32 9.43 6.97
CA PHE A 253 -8.38 10.54 7.08
C PHE A 253 -7.41 10.50 5.89
N GLY A 254 -6.95 11.68 5.48
CA GLY A 254 -5.91 11.84 4.48
C GLY A 254 -4.54 11.57 5.09
N ILE A 255 -3.70 10.86 4.36
CA ILE A 255 -2.27 10.70 4.67
C ILE A 255 -1.51 11.31 3.51
N SER A 256 -0.57 12.20 3.79
CA SER A 256 0.43 12.64 2.83
C SER A 256 1.83 12.59 3.44
N PHE A 257 2.84 12.60 2.57
CA PHE A 257 4.24 12.49 2.97
C PHE A 257 5.03 13.67 2.43
N ASP A 258 5.78 14.33 3.32
CA ASP A 258 6.72 15.39 2.97
C ASP A 258 8.15 14.84 3.01
N PRO A 259 8.80 14.68 1.84
CA PRO A 259 10.17 14.18 1.77
C PRO A 259 11.21 15.17 2.29
N ALA A 260 10.92 16.48 2.35
CA ALA A 260 11.89 17.48 2.80
C ALA A 260 12.23 17.33 4.29
N PHE A 261 11.27 16.89 5.10
CA PHE A 261 11.43 16.70 6.54
C PHE A 261 11.35 15.21 6.96
N TYR A 262 11.03 14.33 6.01
CA TYR A 262 10.65 12.94 6.27
C TYR A 262 9.49 12.88 7.28
N ALA A 263 8.42 13.60 6.93
CA ALA A 263 7.26 13.80 7.81
C ALA A 263 5.98 13.25 7.17
N LYS A 264 5.14 12.62 8.00
CA LYS A 264 3.79 12.23 7.63
C LYS A 264 2.79 13.27 8.11
N ILE A 265 1.84 13.60 7.25
CA ILE A 265 0.81 14.60 7.51
C ILE A 265 -0.54 13.89 7.49
N TYR A 266 -1.29 14.05 8.57
CA TYR A 266 -2.59 13.44 8.74
C TYR A 266 -3.65 14.51 8.84
N SER A 267 -4.71 14.40 8.05
CA SER A 267 -5.84 15.33 8.07
C SER A 267 -7.17 14.56 8.18
N ALA A 268 -8.04 14.98 9.09
CA ALA A 268 -9.35 14.36 9.26
C ALA A 268 -10.44 15.43 9.41
N GLU A 269 -11.64 15.10 8.93
CA GLU A 269 -12.84 15.92 9.09
C GLU A 269 -13.47 15.77 10.49
N GLU A 270 -12.97 14.82 11.29
CA GLU A 270 -13.37 14.60 12.68
C GLU A 270 -12.17 14.79 13.62
N PRO A 271 -12.39 15.09 14.91
CA PRO A 271 -11.31 15.22 15.87
C PRO A 271 -10.44 13.95 15.97
N LEU A 272 -9.12 14.15 16.05
CA LEU A 272 -8.14 13.07 16.19
C LEU A 272 -7.56 13.08 17.60
N LEU A 273 -7.68 11.96 18.31
CA LEU A 273 -6.87 11.72 19.49
C LEU A 273 -5.43 11.48 19.05
N VAL A 274 -4.50 12.24 19.63
CA VAL A 274 -3.06 12.08 19.37
C VAL A 274 -2.55 10.92 20.23
N PRO A 275 -2.08 9.82 19.63
CA PRO A 275 -1.59 8.69 20.40
C PRO A 275 -0.17 8.94 20.90
N TRP A 276 0.20 8.21 21.95
CA TRP A 276 1.60 8.02 22.38
C TRP A 276 2.35 9.28 22.80
N ILE A 277 1.62 10.25 23.35
CA ILE A 277 2.17 11.44 24.00
C ILE A 277 2.06 11.27 25.52
N GLU A 278 2.87 12.01 26.28
CA GLU A 278 2.86 11.97 27.75
C GLU A 278 1.82 12.92 28.38
N GLU A 279 1.23 13.81 27.58
CA GLU A 279 0.19 14.74 28.03
C GLU A 279 -1.18 14.03 28.04
N ASP A 280 -1.97 14.26 29.09
CA ASP A 280 -3.34 13.73 29.20
C ASP A 280 -4.15 14.12 27.94
N GLU A 281 -4.55 13.12 27.17
CA GLU A 281 -5.41 13.18 25.98
C GLU A 281 -5.37 14.50 25.17
N SER A 282 -4.38 14.65 24.29
CA SER A 282 -4.37 15.75 23.32
C SER A 282 -5.24 15.43 22.10
N TRP A 283 -6.19 16.31 21.81
CA TRP A 283 -7.07 16.21 20.66
C TRP A 283 -6.73 17.26 19.61
N VAL A 284 -6.55 16.82 18.37
CA VAL A 284 -6.52 17.70 17.19
C VAL A 284 -7.96 17.94 16.75
N PRO A 285 -8.41 19.20 16.62
CA PRO A 285 -9.77 19.51 16.19
C PRO A 285 -10.02 19.05 14.75
N ALA A 286 -11.29 18.87 14.40
CA ALA A 286 -11.71 18.61 13.02
C ALA A 286 -11.12 19.66 12.05
N GLY A 287 -10.54 19.19 10.94
CA GLY A 287 -9.83 20.04 9.97
C GLY A 287 -8.37 20.34 10.36
N GLY A 288 -7.98 20.09 11.61
CA GLY A 288 -6.58 20.16 12.05
C GLY A 288 -5.71 19.06 11.43
N ARG A 289 -4.40 19.27 11.47
CA ARG A 289 -3.39 18.38 10.88
C ARG A 289 -2.36 17.96 11.91
N ILE A 290 -2.09 16.66 11.99
CA ILE A 290 -0.92 16.13 12.69
C ILE A 290 0.23 16.08 11.69
N VAL A 291 1.35 16.71 12.02
CA VAL A 291 2.59 16.68 11.25
C VAL A 291 3.64 15.93 12.07
N ALA A 292 3.85 14.66 11.75
CA ALA A 292 4.74 13.78 12.49
C ALA A 292 6.04 13.53 11.71
N MET A 293 7.14 14.09 12.18
CA MET A 293 8.48 13.84 11.67
C MET A 293 8.95 12.46 12.13
N VAL A 294 9.16 11.52 11.21
CA VAL A 294 9.43 10.12 11.55
C VAL A 294 10.92 9.92 11.79
N ARG A 295 11.29 9.49 13.00
CA ARG A 295 12.67 9.22 13.42
C ARG A 295 12.78 7.83 14.03
N ALA A 296 12.85 6.83 13.16
CA ALA A 296 13.10 5.46 13.57
C ALA A 296 14.58 5.29 13.95
N ARG A 297 14.95 5.75 15.14
CA ARG A 297 16.32 5.77 15.68
C ARG A 297 16.44 4.84 16.87
N THR A 298 17.60 4.19 17.02
CA THR A 298 17.97 3.49 18.26
C THR A 298 18.37 4.48 19.35
N VAL A 299 18.55 4.03 20.60
CA VAL A 299 19.04 4.87 21.71
C VAL A 299 20.29 5.68 21.31
N ALA A 300 21.30 5.00 20.76
CA ALA A 300 22.55 5.64 20.35
C ALA A 300 22.36 6.64 19.20
N ASP A 301 21.47 6.34 18.26
CA ASP A 301 21.19 7.23 17.13
C ASP A 301 20.41 8.48 17.58
N ILE A 302 19.58 8.40 18.62
CA ILE A 302 18.85 9.54 19.17
C ILE A 302 19.85 10.53 19.77
N GLU A 303 20.73 10.07 20.66
CA GLU A 303 21.75 10.93 21.28
C GLU A 303 22.67 11.58 20.24
N LEU A 304 23.10 10.80 19.24
CA LEU A 304 24.05 11.27 18.24
C LEU A 304 23.47 12.36 17.32
N HIS A 305 22.18 12.32 17.03
CA HIS A 305 21.57 13.11 15.96
C HIS A 305 20.45 14.04 16.42
N PHE A 306 20.22 14.16 17.73
CA PHE A 306 19.12 14.96 18.25
C PHE A 306 19.20 16.43 17.81
N GLU A 307 20.38 17.04 17.82
CA GLU A 307 20.57 18.43 17.39
C GLU A 307 20.14 18.67 15.93
N ASP A 308 20.49 17.74 15.03
CA ASP A 308 20.09 17.79 13.62
C ASP A 308 18.57 17.63 13.48
N ASP A 309 17.97 16.75 14.28
CA ASP A 309 16.53 16.53 14.31
C ASP A 309 15.79 17.76 14.84
N LEU A 310 16.28 18.38 15.91
CA LEU A 310 15.72 19.60 16.48
C LEU A 310 15.77 20.75 15.48
N ALA A 311 16.91 20.94 14.81
CA ALA A 311 17.07 21.94 13.76
C ALA A 311 16.14 21.68 12.56
N THR A 312 15.95 20.40 12.19
CA THR A 312 15.03 20.01 11.12
C THR A 312 13.56 20.25 11.52
N ALA A 313 13.20 19.94 12.77
CA ALA A 313 11.87 20.18 13.31
C ALA A 313 11.53 21.68 13.34
N ALA A 314 12.48 22.52 13.74
CA ALA A 314 12.31 23.97 13.73
C ALA A 314 12.06 24.51 12.30
N LYS A 315 12.83 24.04 11.30
CA LYS A 315 12.61 24.37 9.88
C LYS A 315 11.26 23.87 9.36
N MET A 316 10.85 22.67 9.77
CA MET A 316 9.54 22.12 9.42
C MET A 316 8.42 23.02 9.93
N MET A 317 8.46 23.43 11.20
CA MET A 317 7.46 24.33 11.77
C MET A 317 7.40 25.68 11.06
N GLU A 318 8.56 26.24 10.69
CA GLU A 318 8.63 27.48 9.92
C GLU A 318 7.99 27.31 8.54
N SER A 319 8.29 26.22 7.84
CA SER A 319 7.78 25.92 6.49
C SER A 319 6.26 25.72 6.45
N TYR A 320 5.69 25.03 7.44
CA TYR A 320 4.25 24.81 7.53
C TYR A 320 3.48 26.01 8.10
N GLY A 321 4.21 26.99 8.63
CA GLY A 321 3.68 28.15 9.34
C GLY A 321 3.05 27.76 10.68
N ARG A 322 3.04 28.71 11.62
CA ARG A 322 2.27 28.62 12.87
C ARG A 322 0.76 28.81 12.64
N GLN A 323 0.22 28.16 11.61
CA GLN A 323 -1.23 28.06 11.47
C GLN A 323 -1.74 27.30 12.70
N LYS A 324 -2.75 27.82 13.39
CA LYS A 324 -3.31 27.24 14.63
C LYS A 324 -3.86 25.81 14.48
N GLU A 325 -3.82 25.27 13.28
CA GLU A 325 -4.40 23.98 12.88
C GLU A 325 -3.33 22.89 12.71
N ASN A 326 -2.02 23.22 12.75
CA ASN A 326 -0.94 22.23 12.62
C ASN A 326 -0.35 21.86 13.98
N PHE A 327 -0.31 20.57 14.28
CA PHE A 327 0.22 20.00 15.52
C PHE A 327 1.45 19.16 15.18
N PHE A 328 2.61 19.55 15.72
CA PHE A 328 3.90 19.02 15.29
C PHE A 328 4.45 18.02 16.30
N TYR A 329 4.94 16.88 15.79
CA TYR A 329 5.50 15.82 16.61
C TYR A 329 6.78 15.24 16.02
N LEU A 330 7.67 14.78 16.90
CA LEU A 330 8.75 13.85 16.54
C LEU A 330 8.33 12.44 16.95
N LEU A 331 8.16 11.57 15.96
CA LEU A 331 7.80 10.18 16.16
C LEU A 331 9.06 9.33 16.35
N TYR A 332 9.26 8.83 17.56
CA TYR A 332 10.31 7.89 17.94
C TYR A 332 9.77 6.49 18.20
N PRO A 333 10.59 5.44 18.04
CA PRO A 333 10.30 4.11 18.58
C PRO A 333 10.42 4.11 20.11
N ARG A 334 10.05 2.98 20.72
CA ARG A 334 10.05 2.79 22.18
C ARG A 334 11.44 3.00 22.79
N ASP A 335 12.50 2.81 22.02
CA ASP A 335 13.90 3.06 22.40
C ASP A 335 14.11 4.42 23.07
N PHE A 336 13.31 5.45 22.72
CA PHE A 336 13.36 6.75 23.40
C PHE A 336 13.17 6.63 24.93
N ARG A 337 12.36 5.68 25.41
CA ARG A 337 12.10 5.48 26.84
C ARG A 337 13.32 4.94 27.59
N ASP A 338 14.22 4.27 26.87
CA ASP A 338 15.41 3.62 27.42
C ASP A 338 16.60 4.60 27.54
N LEU A 339 16.44 5.84 27.07
CA LEU A 339 17.40 6.92 27.30
C LEU A 339 17.53 7.26 28.80
N PRO A 340 18.70 7.74 29.24
CA PRO A 340 18.88 8.33 30.56
C PRO A 340 17.84 9.42 30.85
N GLN A 341 17.41 9.53 32.11
CA GLN A 341 16.29 10.42 32.48
C GLN A 341 16.60 11.89 32.20
N ASP A 342 17.82 12.33 32.51
CA ASP A 342 18.33 13.68 32.24
C ASP A 342 18.36 14.00 30.74
N VAL A 343 18.73 13.03 29.91
CA VAL A 343 18.73 13.17 28.44
C VAL A 343 17.30 13.29 27.91
N LYS A 344 16.36 12.45 28.40
CA LYS A 344 14.94 12.52 28.00
C LYS A 344 14.31 13.85 28.35
N GLU A 345 14.57 14.36 29.56
CA GLU A 345 14.08 15.65 30.01
C GLU A 345 14.63 16.79 29.14
N SER A 346 15.94 16.80 28.90
CA SER A 346 16.58 17.79 28.03
C SER A 346 16.01 17.80 26.60
N ILE A 347 15.83 16.63 26.00
CA ILE A 347 15.23 16.50 24.67
C ILE A 347 13.79 17.01 24.68
N THR A 348 13.00 16.60 25.66
CA THR A 348 11.57 16.96 25.76
C THR A 348 11.40 18.46 25.98
N GLU A 349 12.21 19.09 26.83
CA GLU A 349 12.23 20.53 27.03
C GLU A 349 12.63 21.28 25.75
N SER A 350 13.64 20.79 25.03
CA SER A 350 14.11 21.43 23.78
C SER A 350 13.04 21.37 22.69
N LEU A 351 12.36 20.23 22.54
CA LEU A 351 11.24 20.06 21.60
C LEU A 351 10.05 20.95 21.99
N ARG A 352 9.65 20.95 23.27
CA ARG A 352 8.57 21.83 23.77
C ARG A 352 8.90 23.30 23.59
N GLY A 353 10.15 23.70 23.77
CA GLY A 353 10.61 25.07 23.59
C GLY A 353 10.39 25.61 22.18
N ILE A 354 10.39 24.74 21.16
CA ILE A 354 10.06 25.11 19.78
C ILE A 354 8.59 24.84 19.41
N GLY A 355 7.82 24.15 20.26
CA GLY A 355 6.41 23.81 20.04
C GLY A 355 6.20 22.47 19.33
N VAL A 356 7.13 21.53 19.49
CA VAL A 356 7.04 20.15 18.99
C VAL A 356 6.90 19.18 20.16
N GLY A 357 5.98 18.22 20.06
CA GLY A 357 5.84 17.16 21.07
C GLY A 357 6.64 15.89 20.72
N PRO A 358 7.27 15.21 21.69
CA PRO A 358 7.71 13.84 21.47
C PRO A 358 6.51 12.90 21.37
N MET A 359 6.54 11.97 20.42
CA MET A 359 5.53 10.92 20.22
C MET A 359 6.25 9.56 20.21
N ILE A 360 5.94 8.68 21.17
CA ILE A 360 6.74 7.48 21.44
C ILE A 360 5.95 6.22 21.10
N CYS A 361 6.15 5.70 19.89
CA CYS A 361 5.55 4.45 19.45
C CYS A 361 5.97 3.29 20.39
N PRO A 362 5.07 2.35 20.74
CA PRO A 362 5.39 1.23 21.62
C PRO A 362 6.34 0.18 21.00
N GLU A 363 6.68 0.32 19.72
CA GLU A 363 7.52 -0.62 18.97
C GLU A 363 9.00 -0.27 19.07
N MET A 364 9.84 -1.29 19.28
CA MET A 364 11.31 -1.16 19.34
C MET A 364 11.93 -1.09 17.94
N ALA A 365 13.00 -0.32 17.78
CA ALA A 365 13.75 -0.23 16.53
C ALA A 365 14.26 -1.58 16.04
N GLU A 366 14.72 -2.45 16.95
CA GLU A 366 15.20 -3.80 16.63
C GLU A 366 14.10 -4.67 15.97
N LYS A 367 12.87 -4.62 16.51
CA LYS A 367 11.75 -5.37 15.93
C LYS A 367 11.41 -4.85 14.52
N LEU A 368 11.43 -3.53 14.35
CA LEU A 368 11.22 -2.90 13.05
C LEU A 368 12.32 -3.26 12.05
N ASP A 369 13.58 -3.39 12.50
CA ASP A 369 14.70 -3.86 11.66
C ASP A 369 14.48 -5.30 11.17
N VAL A 370 14.00 -6.20 12.05
CA VAL A 370 13.69 -7.58 11.66
C VAL A 370 12.60 -7.62 10.59
N ASP A 371 11.55 -6.81 10.74
CA ASP A 371 10.46 -6.77 9.77
C ASP A 371 10.87 -6.08 8.46
N ALA A 372 11.68 -5.03 8.53
CA ALA A 372 12.27 -4.37 7.38
C ALA A 372 13.17 -5.34 6.58
N ALA A 373 14.04 -6.09 7.25
CA ALA A 373 14.90 -7.09 6.64
C ALA A 373 14.10 -8.17 5.90
N LYS A 374 13.04 -8.71 6.52
CA LYS A 374 12.14 -9.68 5.88
C LYS A 374 11.47 -9.11 4.64
N ARG A 375 11.07 -7.83 4.65
CA ARG A 375 10.45 -7.18 3.50
C ARG A 375 11.44 -6.93 2.37
N LEU A 376 12.68 -6.54 2.68
CA LEU A 376 13.77 -6.43 1.70
C LEU A 376 14.08 -7.79 1.04
N GLU A 377 14.08 -8.87 1.82
CA GLU A 377 14.24 -10.23 1.29
C GLU A 377 13.08 -10.65 0.39
N LYS A 378 11.83 -10.42 0.83
CA LYS A 378 10.63 -10.64 0.00
C LYS A 378 10.70 -9.83 -1.30
N ALA A 379 11.09 -8.56 -1.21
CA ALA A 379 11.25 -7.68 -2.36
C ALA A 379 12.26 -8.23 -3.37
N ARG A 380 13.34 -8.85 -2.90
CA ARG A 380 14.40 -9.43 -3.74
C ARG A 380 13.96 -10.67 -4.53
N VAL A 381 13.04 -11.46 -3.99
CA VAL A 381 12.60 -12.73 -4.63
C VAL A 381 11.43 -12.52 -5.60
N ILE A 382 10.79 -11.36 -5.61
CA ILE A 382 9.74 -11.04 -6.57
C ILE A 382 10.35 -11.03 -7.97
N ARG A 383 9.95 -12.01 -8.79
CA ARG A 383 10.30 -12.15 -10.21
C ARG A 383 11.82 -12.05 -10.46
N ARG A 384 12.59 -12.89 -9.75
CA ARG A 384 13.96 -13.26 -10.15
C ARG A 384 13.96 -14.10 -11.42
#